data_AF-A0A927IWU4-F1
#
_entry.id   AF-A0A927IWU4-F1
#
_cell.length_a   1.000
_cell.length_b   1.000
_cell.length_c   1.000
_cell.angle_alpha   90.00
_cell.angle_beta   90.00
_cell.angle_gamma   90.00
#
_symmetry.space_group_name_H-M   'P 1'
#
loop_
_entity.id
_entity.type
_entity.pdbx_description
1 polymer ?
#
loop_
_entity_poly.entity_id
_entity_poly.type
_entity_poly.pdbx_seq_one_letter_code
_entity_poly.pdbx_strand_id
1 'polypeptide(L)' 'MIPFIIILLIAGVCLFLALKKKRPILLLLPFLTIFLYFVVEVILFPAPLLETIKFIFSLR' A
#
# COMPACT_ATOMS: atom_id res chain seq x y z
N MET A 1 -3.88 -14.03 -2.09
CA MET A 1 -3.34 -14.56 -0.80
C MET A 1 -1.84 -14.39 -0.69
N ILE A 2 -1.05 -14.76 -1.69
CA ILE A 2 0.43 -14.59 -1.72
C ILE A 2 0.90 -13.13 -1.46
N PRO A 3 0.37 -12.08 -2.13
CA PRO A 3 0.85 -10.71 -1.90
C PRO A 3 0.59 -10.21 -0.48
N PHE A 4 -0.52 -10.62 0.14
CA PHE A 4 -0.83 -10.29 1.52
C PHE A 4 0.19 -10.87 2.50
N ILE A 5 0.61 -12.13 2.31
CA ILE A 5 1.62 -12.79 3.15
C ILE A 5 2.97 -12.08 3.03
N ILE A 6 3.35 -11.64 1.83
CA ILE A 6 4.60 -10.89 1.59
C ILE A 6 4.57 -9.55 2.34
N ILE A 7 3.47 -8.79 2.22
CA ILE A 7 3.30 -7.50 2.91
C ILE A 7 3.34 -7.71 4.43
N LEU A 8 2.70 -8.78 4.94
CA LEU A 8 2.68 -9.11 6.37
C LEU A 8 4.09 -9.42 6.90
N LEU A 9 4.89 -10.19 6.14
CA LEU A 9 6.29 -10.48 6.51
C LEU A 9 7.15 -9.21 6.52
N ILE A 10 7.01 -8.35 5.50
CA ILE A 10 7.71 -7.07 5.43
C ILE A 10 7.35 -6.18 6.63
N ALA A 11 6.06 -6.10 6.95
CA ALA A 11 5.57 -5.34 8.09
C ALA A 11 6.10 -5.89 9.43
N GLY A 12 6.08 -7.21 9.62
CA GLY A 12 6.60 -7.85 10.83
C GLY A 12 8.10 -7.61 11.03
N VAL A 13 8.90 -7.75 9.96
CA VAL A 13 10.35 -7.48 10.00
C VAL A 13 10.63 -6.01 10.27
N CYS A 14 9.90 -5.09 9.64
CA CYS A 14 10.05 -3.66 9.88
C CYS A 14 9.66 -3.27 11.30
N LEU A 15 8.57 -3.81 11.84
CA LEU A 15 8.15 -3.60 13.22
C LEU A 15 9.23 -4.07 14.20
N PHE A 16 9.73 -5.30 14.00
CA PHE A 16 10.79 -5.85 14.85
C PHE A 16 12.07 -5.00 14.82
N LEU A 17 12.50 -4.58 13.62
CA LEU A 17 13.68 -3.72 13.47
C LEU A 17 13.45 -2.29 14.00
N ALA A 18 12.26 -1.72 13.83
CA ALA A 18 11.89 -0.41 14.33
C ALA A 18 11.95 -0.36 15.86
N LEU A 19 11.41 -1.40 16.51
CA LEU A 19 11.43 -1.55 17.96
C LEU A 19 12.87 -1.82 18.47
N LYS A 20 13.61 -2.72 17.82
CA LYS A 20 14.98 -3.08 18.22
C LYS A 20 15.97 -1.93 18.06
N LYS A 21 15.88 -1.16 16.96
CA LYS A 21 16.79 -0.04 16.67
C LYS A 21 16.29 1.31 17.20
N LYS A 22 15.12 1.36 17.85
CA LYS A 22 14.41 2.60 18.24
C LYS A 22 14.31 3.61 17.07
N ARG A 23 14.18 3.11 15.84
CA ARG A 23 14.05 3.93 14.63
C ARG A 23 12.65 3.75 14.06
N PRO A 24 11.65 4.51 14.54
CA PRO A 24 10.27 4.39 14.08
C PRO A 24 10.12 4.70 12.59
N ILE A 25 11.07 5.42 11.99
CA ILE A 25 11.16 5.64 10.54
C ILE A 25 11.15 4.33 9.73
N LEU A 26 11.59 3.20 10.29
CA LEU A 26 11.49 1.90 9.60
C LEU A 26 10.03 1.44 9.40
N LEU A 27 9.08 1.96 10.17
CA LEU A 27 7.63 1.72 9.97
C LEU A 27 7.08 2.48 8.76
N LEU A 28 7.80 3.45 8.21
CA LEU A 28 7.42 4.08 6.96
C LEU A 28 7.54 3.11 5.77
N LEU A 29 8.45 2.13 5.87
CA LEU A 29 8.70 1.14 4.81
C LEU A 29 7.46 0.26 4.51
N PRO A 30 6.77 -0.35 5.50
CA PRO A 30 5.54 -1.10 5.22
C PRO A 30 4.41 -0.21 4.69
N PHE A 31 4.29 1.03 5.17
CA PHE A 31 3.34 2.00 4.61
C PHE A 31 3.65 2.32 3.14
N LEU A 32 4.92 2.57 2.82
CA LEU A 32 5.36 2.82 1.45
C LEU A 32 5.13 1.61 0.53
N THR A 33 5.33 0.40 1.05
CA THR A 33 5.12 -0.84 0.30
C THR A 33 3.64 -1.01 -0.07
N ILE A 34 2.73 -0.78 0.88
CA ILE A 34 1.28 -0.81 0.62
C ILE A 34 0.87 0.29 -0.36
N PHE A 35 1.39 1.50 -0.18
CA PHE A 35 1.10 2.63 -1.06
C PHE A 35 1.54 2.35 -2.50
N LEU A 36 2.75 1.84 -2.72
CA LEU A 36 3.24 1.46 -4.04
C LEU A 36 2.41 0.34 -4.67
N TYR A 37 2.02 -0.67 -3.89
CA TYR A 37 1.13 -1.72 -4.36
C TYR A 37 -0.19 -1.14 -4.88
N PHE A 38 -0.81 -0.23 -4.13
CA PHE A 38 -2.03 0.47 -4.55
C PHE A 38 -1.83 1.30 -5.81
N VAL A 39 -0.74 2.07 -5.90
CA VAL A 39 -0.44 2.87 -7.11
C VAL A 39 -0.32 1.98 -8.34
N VAL A 40 0.37 0.84 -8.21
CA VAL A 40 0.53 -0.12 -9.30
C VAL A 40 -0.82 -0.73 -9.69
N GLU A 41 -1.64 -1.15 -8.73
CA GLU A 41 -2.99 -1.67 -9.04
C GLU A 41 -3.86 -0.62 -9.72
N VAL A 42 -3.81 0.63 -9.26
CA VAL A 42 -4.55 1.76 -9.84
C VAL A 42 -4.12 2.00 -11.30
N ILE A 43 -2.82 2.00 -11.59
CA ILE A 43 -2.29 2.18 -12.94
C ILE A 43 -2.66 1.01 -13.85
N LEU A 44 -2.62 -0.22 -13.33
CA LEU A 44 -2.93 -1.43 -14.08
C LEU A 44 -4.44 -1.70 -14.20
N PHE A 45 -5.27 -0.99 -13.43
CA PHE A 45 -6.72 -1.18 -13.46
C PHE A 45 -7.26 -0.77 -14.83
N PRO A 46 -7.85 -1.70 -15.59
CA PRO A 46 -8.24 -1.46 -16.98
C PRO A 46 -9.49 -0.58 -17.11
N ALA A 47 -10.16 -0.23 -16.01
CA ALA A 47 -11.27 0.71 -16.06
C ALA A 47 -10.76 2.16 -16.00
N PRO A 48 -11.43 3.10 -16.67
CA PRO A 48 -11.09 4.50 -16.55
C PRO A 48 -11.28 4.96 -15.09
N LEU A 49 -10.16 5.21 -14.41
CA LEU A 49 -10.12 5.75 -13.04
C LEU A 49 -10.99 6.99 -12.89
N LEU A 50 -10.99 7.84 -13.93
CA LEU A 50 -11.83 9.02 -14.02
C LEU A 50 -13.33 8.70 -14.02
N GLU A 51 -13.78 7.63 -14.69
CA GLU A 51 -15.19 7.22 -14.66
C GLU A 51 -15.58 6.67 -13.28
N THR A 52 -14.66 5.95 -12.62
CA THR A 52 -14.93 5.42 -11.27
C THR A 52 -15.02 6.55 -10.24
N ILE A 53 -14.13 7.55 -10.33
CA ILE A 53 -14.20 8.75 -9.48
C ILE A 53 -15.47 9.55 -9.80
N LYS A 54 -15.80 9.77 -11.07
CA LYS A 54 -17.04 10.46 -11.47
C LYS A 54 -18.30 9.72 -10.99
N PHE A 55 -18.31 8.40 -11.02
CA PHE A 55 -19.41 7.58 -10.50
C PHE A 55 -19.56 7.70 -8.98
N ILE A 56 -18.46 7.58 -8.22
CA ILE A 56 -18.47 7.70 -6.76
C ILE A 56 -18.89 9.11 -6.32
N PHE A 57 -18.37 10.14 -6.98
CA PHE A 57 -18.66 11.53 -6.62
C PHE A 57 -19.90 12.10 -7.35
N SER A 58 -20.59 11.29 -8.16
CA SER A 58 -21.70 11.73 -9.03
C SER A 58 -21.38 13.02 -9.81
N LEU A 59 -20.12 13.19 -10.22
CA LEU A 59 -19.67 14.31 -11.03
C LEU A 59 -20.06 14.02 -12.49
N ARG A 60 -21.14 14.65 -12.95
CA ARG A 60 -21.57 14.59 -14.35
C ARG A 60 -20.58 15.31 -15.27
#